data_AF-A0A5E3WNL1-F1
#
_entry.id   AF-A0A5E3WNL1-F1
#
_cell.length_a   1.000
_cell.length_b   1.000
_cell.length_c   1.000
_cell.angle_alpha   90.00
_cell.angle_beta   90.00
_cell.angle_gamma   90.00
#
_symmetry.space_group_name_H-M   'P 1'
#
loop_
_entity.id
_entity.type
_entity.pdbx_description
1 polymer ?
#
loop_
_entity_poly.entity_id
_entity_poly.type
_entity_poly.pdbx_seq_one_letter_code
_entity_poly.pdbx_strand_id
1 'polypeptide(L)'
;MAGPAPDTATPVSTTSQLPCCPARGKPKPYDRKNRAGPKPATSHKTSAKSPTNKADKREALTLGDWLDVLDYIDKNPGATQPKVVAHFATRLEGALLFDQSLLSRNALVKGRARLATRLEATANARDTRRAHIVMCPDVEHALWLWHQSMEARGKTPSGAMLVAK
;
A
#
# COMPACT_ATOMS: atom_id res chain seq x y z
N MET A 1 -14.97 23.13 -85.26
CA MET A 1 -15.11 21.84 -84.55
C MET A 1 -14.90 22.13 -83.07
N ALA A 2 -15.99 22.38 -82.35
CA ALA A 2 -16.00 22.69 -80.92
C ALA A 2 -16.01 21.38 -80.13
N GLY A 3 -15.02 21.18 -79.25
CA GLY A 3 -15.00 20.09 -78.27
C GLY A 3 -15.24 20.67 -76.87
N PRO A 4 -16.20 20.16 -76.08
CA PRO A 4 -16.51 20.70 -74.77
C PRO A 4 -15.61 20.10 -73.67
N ALA A 5 -15.30 20.94 -72.68
CA ALA A 5 -14.82 20.51 -71.36
C ALA A 5 -15.90 19.67 -70.64
N PRO A 6 -15.49 18.86 -69.66
CA PRO A 6 -16.00 19.17 -68.32
C PRO A 6 -14.95 19.07 -67.21
N ASP A 7 -15.03 20.08 -66.34
CA ASP A 7 -14.59 20.05 -64.94
C ASP A 7 -15.19 18.85 -64.19
N THR A 8 -14.52 18.37 -63.14
CA THR A 8 -14.94 18.56 -61.73
C THR A 8 -14.06 17.70 -60.83
N ALA A 9 -13.33 18.38 -59.92
CA ALA A 9 -12.61 17.77 -58.83
C ALA A 9 -13.54 17.10 -57.81
N THR A 10 -13.16 15.93 -57.29
CA THR A 10 -13.72 15.37 -56.07
C THR A 10 -12.59 15.00 -55.11
N PRO A 11 -12.51 15.62 -53.91
CA PRO A 11 -11.69 15.10 -52.81
C PRO A 11 -12.51 14.09 -51.99
N VAL A 12 -12.11 12.83 -52.01
CA VAL A 12 -12.64 11.79 -51.10
C VAL A 12 -11.92 11.86 -49.75
N SER A 13 -12.48 12.64 -48.83
CA SER A 13 -12.13 12.58 -47.41
C SER A 13 -12.61 11.26 -46.81
N THR A 14 -11.67 10.33 -46.58
CA THR A 14 -11.93 9.08 -45.85
C THR A 14 -11.87 9.36 -44.34
N THR A 15 -13.02 9.62 -43.73
CA THR A 15 -13.17 9.61 -42.27
C THR A 15 -13.26 8.17 -41.78
N SER A 16 -12.17 7.66 -41.20
CA SER A 16 -12.13 6.41 -40.46
C SER A 16 -12.83 6.61 -39.10
N GLN A 17 -14.09 6.22 -39.01
CA GLN A 17 -14.77 6.09 -37.72
C GLN A 17 -14.51 4.70 -37.15
N LEU A 18 -13.72 4.63 -36.08
CA LEU A 18 -13.67 3.47 -35.19
C LEU A 18 -15.04 3.30 -34.51
N PRO A 19 -15.63 2.08 -34.48
CA PRO A 19 -16.89 1.87 -33.80
C PRO A 19 -16.71 1.98 -32.28
N CYS A 20 -17.41 2.95 -31.68
CA CYS A 20 -17.55 3.09 -30.24
C CYS A 20 -18.24 1.87 -29.61
N CYS A 21 -17.67 1.32 -28.55
CA CYS A 21 -18.23 0.21 -27.79
C CYS A 21 -19.61 0.59 -27.19
N PRO A 22 -20.62 -0.30 -27.24
CA PRO A 22 -21.94 -0.03 -26.67
C PRO A 22 -21.90 0.06 -25.13
N ALA A 23 -22.78 0.89 -24.58
CA ALA A 23 -22.90 1.12 -23.15
C ALA A 23 -23.31 -0.17 -22.40
N ARG A 24 -22.55 -0.54 -21.36
CA ARG A 24 -22.89 -1.64 -20.47
C ARG A 24 -24.12 -1.27 -19.62
N GLY A 25 -25.10 -2.18 -19.57
CA GLY A 25 -26.29 -2.04 -18.72
C GLY A 25 -25.92 -1.92 -17.24
N LYS A 26 -26.73 -1.18 -16.48
CA LYS A 26 -26.50 -0.95 -15.04
C LYS A 26 -26.55 -2.28 -14.27
N PRO A 27 -25.60 -2.55 -13.34
CA PRO A 27 -25.63 -3.77 -12.54
C PRO A 27 -26.83 -3.76 -11.58
N LYS A 28 -27.38 -4.95 -11.31
CA LYS A 28 -28.44 -5.14 -10.30
C LYS A 28 -27.94 -4.73 -8.90
N PRO A 29 -28.82 -4.20 -8.03
CA PRO A 29 -28.46 -3.88 -6.65
C PRO A 29 -27.89 -5.10 -5.91
N TYR A 30 -26.84 -4.89 -5.13
CA TYR A 30 -26.12 -5.94 -4.41
C TYR A 30 -26.79 -6.22 -3.05
N ASP A 31 -27.33 -7.42 -2.86
CA ASP A 31 -27.86 -7.87 -1.56
C ASP A 31 -26.73 -8.20 -0.58
N ARG A 32 -26.46 -7.30 0.38
CA ARG A 32 -25.56 -7.58 1.51
C ARG A 32 -26.27 -8.41 2.57
N LYS A 33 -25.95 -9.69 2.66
CA LYS A 33 -26.26 -10.49 3.86
C LYS A 33 -25.33 -10.08 5.01
N ASN A 34 -25.90 -9.55 6.09
CA ASN A 34 -25.16 -9.25 7.32
C ASN A 34 -24.68 -10.57 7.96
N ARG A 35 -23.38 -10.85 7.90
CA ARG A 35 -22.78 -11.93 8.68
C ARG A 35 -22.60 -11.44 10.12
N ALA A 36 -23.29 -12.07 11.07
CA ALA A 36 -23.02 -11.86 12.49
C ALA A 36 -21.57 -12.26 12.79
N GLY A 37 -20.78 -11.31 13.30
CA GLY A 37 -19.38 -11.54 13.65
C GLY A 37 -19.23 -12.46 14.89
N PRO A 38 -18.06 -13.09 15.09
CA PRO A 38 -17.80 -13.90 16.27
C PRO A 38 -17.86 -13.05 17.55
N LYS A 39 -18.47 -13.59 18.62
CA LYS A 39 -18.51 -12.97 19.96
C LYS A 39 -17.08 -12.88 20.53
N PRO A 40 -16.72 -11.82 21.27
CA PRO A 40 -15.38 -11.67 21.82
C PRO A 40 -15.17 -12.63 23.00
N ALA A 41 -14.20 -13.54 22.87
CA ALA A 41 -13.64 -14.26 24.00
C ALA A 41 -12.67 -13.33 24.73
N THR A 42 -12.89 -13.17 26.04
CA THR A 42 -11.96 -12.59 27.02
C THR A 42 -10.57 -13.19 26.85
N SER A 43 -9.59 -12.39 26.44
CA SER A 43 -8.19 -12.83 26.44
C SER A 43 -7.25 -11.66 26.68
N HIS A 44 -6.57 -11.73 27.82
CA HIS A 44 -5.35 -10.97 28.11
C HIS A 44 -4.25 -11.95 28.51
N LYS A 45 -3.34 -12.24 27.57
CA LYS A 45 -1.91 -12.42 27.84
C LYS A 45 -1.17 -12.15 26.53
N THR A 46 -0.55 -10.97 26.48
CA THR A 46 0.15 -10.32 25.35
C THR A 46 -0.69 -10.20 24.06
N SER A 47 -1.40 -9.07 23.90
CA SER A 47 -2.29 -8.81 22.75
C SER A 47 -1.55 -8.32 21.48
N ALA A 48 -0.24 -8.54 21.39
CA ALA A 48 0.52 -8.23 20.19
C ALA A 48 0.17 -9.23 19.08
N LYS A 49 -0.81 -8.87 18.23
CA LYS A 49 -1.05 -9.61 16.99
C LYS A 49 -0.09 -9.09 15.92
N SER A 50 0.90 -9.88 15.56
CA SER A 50 1.54 -9.74 14.24
C SER A 50 0.47 -9.94 13.17
N PRO A 51 0.43 -9.13 12.09
CA PRO A 51 -0.64 -9.18 11.09
C PRO A 51 -0.71 -10.60 10.52
N THR A 52 -1.76 -11.34 10.91
CA THR A 52 -1.91 -12.79 10.67
C THR A 52 -2.99 -13.08 9.62
N ASN A 53 -3.41 -12.09 8.83
CA ASN A 53 -4.34 -12.35 7.74
C ASN A 53 -3.59 -12.76 6.48
N LYS A 54 -4.10 -13.78 5.79
CA LYS A 54 -3.61 -14.17 4.45
C LYS A 54 -3.74 -13.04 3.40
N ALA A 55 -4.52 -11.98 3.70
CA ALA A 55 -4.57 -10.75 2.93
C ALA A 55 -3.35 -9.83 3.16
N ASP A 56 -2.70 -9.90 4.33
CA ASP A 56 -1.46 -9.17 4.68
C ASP A 56 -0.20 -9.83 4.08
N LYS A 57 -0.33 -11.03 3.50
CA LYS A 57 0.72 -11.67 2.67
C LYS A 57 0.94 -10.93 1.34
N ARG A 58 0.03 -10.04 0.95
CA ARG A 58 0.34 -8.96 0.00
C ARG A 58 1.04 -7.89 0.83
N GLU A 59 2.28 -8.20 1.18
CA GLU A 59 3.06 -7.43 2.13
C GLU A 59 3.00 -5.96 1.77
N ALA A 60 2.50 -5.15 2.71
CA ALA A 60 2.63 -3.72 2.62
C ALA A 60 4.14 -3.43 2.66
N LEU A 61 4.76 -3.25 1.48
CA LEU A 61 6.12 -2.76 1.35
C LEU A 61 6.31 -1.61 2.35
N THR A 62 7.39 -1.68 3.11
CA THR A 62 7.70 -0.66 4.10
C THR A 62 7.96 0.68 3.42
N LEU A 63 7.94 1.77 4.18
CA LEU A 63 8.29 3.07 3.61
C LEU A 63 9.74 3.06 3.10
N GLY A 64 10.65 2.40 3.81
CA GLY A 64 12.04 2.20 3.38
C GLY A 64 12.13 1.47 2.04
N ASP A 65 11.41 0.36 1.90
CA ASP A 65 11.33 -0.41 0.65
C ASP A 65 10.87 0.46 -0.54
N TRP A 66 9.85 1.31 -0.33
CA TRP A 66 9.37 2.21 -1.39
C TRP A 66 10.40 3.28 -1.76
N LEU A 67 11.19 3.78 -0.81
CA LEU A 67 12.25 4.75 -1.10
C LEU A 67 13.37 4.10 -1.92
N ASP A 68 13.75 2.86 -1.60
CA ASP A 68 14.76 2.12 -2.36
C ASP A 68 14.29 1.81 -3.79
N VAL A 69 13.01 1.48 -3.97
CA VAL A 69 12.40 1.28 -5.29
C VAL A 69 12.40 2.58 -6.10
N LEU A 70 12.11 3.73 -5.48
CA LEU A 70 12.14 5.04 -6.14
C LEU A 70 13.56 5.44 -6.55
N ASP A 71 14.53 5.24 -5.68
CA ASP A 71 15.95 5.49 -5.95
C ASP A 71 16.45 4.63 -7.13
N TYR A 72 16.04 3.36 -7.19
CA TYR A 72 16.33 2.51 -8.35
C TYR A 72 15.70 3.02 -9.65
N ILE A 73 14.47 3.53 -9.62
CA ILE A 73 13.82 4.12 -10.81
C ILE A 73 14.60 5.37 -11.27
N ASP A 74 14.98 6.23 -10.33
CA ASP A 74 15.68 7.48 -10.64
C ASP A 74 17.08 7.20 -11.22
N LYS A 75 17.75 6.14 -10.76
CA LYS A 75 19.02 5.65 -11.33
C LYS A 75 18.86 4.94 -12.68
N ASN A 76 17.66 4.47 -13.02
CA ASN A 76 17.39 3.68 -14.23
C ASN A 76 16.20 4.24 -15.04
N PRO A 77 16.32 5.44 -15.64
CA PRO A 77 15.21 6.08 -16.36
C PRO A 77 14.73 5.30 -17.60
N GLY A 78 15.55 4.40 -18.14
CA GLY A 78 15.18 3.51 -19.26
C GLY A 78 14.55 2.18 -18.85
N ALA A 79 14.42 1.89 -17.55
CA ALA A 79 13.84 0.64 -17.09
C ALA A 79 12.31 0.66 -17.23
N THR A 80 11.76 -0.34 -17.91
CA THR A 80 10.32 -0.54 -17.94
C THR A 80 9.82 -1.00 -16.56
N GLN A 81 8.62 -0.58 -16.18
CA GLN A 81 7.99 -0.99 -14.91
C GLN A 81 8.03 -2.51 -14.63
N PRO A 82 7.71 -3.43 -15.58
CA PRO A 82 7.81 -4.86 -15.32
C PRO A 82 9.24 -5.31 -15.04
N LYS A 83 10.25 -4.67 -15.65
CA LYS A 83 11.66 -4.95 -15.38
C LYS A 83 12.07 -4.52 -13.98
N VAL A 84 11.53 -3.40 -13.48
CA VAL A 84 11.72 -2.95 -12.10
C VAL A 84 11.12 -3.97 -11.12
N VAL A 85 9.87 -4.40 -11.35
CA VAL A 85 9.21 -5.41 -10.52
C VAL A 85 10.01 -6.72 -10.51
N ALA A 86 10.46 -7.18 -11.68
CA ALA A 86 11.26 -8.41 -11.79
C ALA A 86 12.58 -8.31 -11.01
N HIS A 87 13.29 -7.18 -11.12
CA HIS A 87 14.54 -6.95 -10.39
C HIS A 87 14.38 -7.07 -8.88
N PHE A 88 13.31 -6.49 -8.33
CA PHE A 88 13.06 -6.54 -6.89
C PHE A 88 12.48 -7.88 -6.41
N ALA A 89 11.85 -8.65 -7.30
CA ALA A 89 11.39 -10.00 -7.01
C ALA A 89 12.54 -11.03 -6.99
N THR A 90 13.62 -10.83 -7.73
CA THR A 90 14.75 -11.77 -7.82
C THR A 90 15.88 -11.50 -6.81
N ARG A 91 15.74 -10.47 -5.97
CA ARG A 91 16.76 -10.09 -4.98
C ARG A 91 16.88 -11.17 -3.89
N LEU A 92 18.10 -11.65 -3.63
CA LEU A 92 18.39 -12.72 -2.67
C LEU A 92 18.10 -12.32 -1.21
N GLU A 93 18.29 -11.04 -0.89
CA GLU A 93 17.94 -10.46 0.41
C GLU A 93 16.73 -9.55 0.24
N GLY A 94 15.65 -9.85 0.97
CA GLY A 94 14.46 -9.00 1.01
C GLY A 94 13.73 -8.90 -0.33
N ALA A 95 13.43 -10.04 -0.98
CA ALA A 95 12.63 -10.06 -2.20
C ALA A 95 11.31 -9.30 -2.00
N LEU A 96 11.10 -8.24 -2.77
CA LEU A 96 9.91 -7.41 -2.65
C LEU A 96 8.85 -7.87 -3.63
N LEU A 97 7.70 -8.27 -3.09
CA LEU A 97 6.56 -8.71 -3.88
C LEU A 97 5.53 -7.59 -3.96
N PHE A 98 5.56 -6.84 -5.06
CA PHE A 98 4.55 -5.83 -5.36
C PHE A 98 4.09 -5.90 -6.80
N ASP A 99 2.84 -5.49 -7.02
CA ASP A 99 2.24 -5.43 -8.33
C ASP A 99 2.66 -4.14 -9.08
N GLN A 100 2.69 -4.23 -10.40
CA GLN A 100 2.98 -3.10 -11.29
C GLN A 100 2.05 -1.90 -11.03
N SER A 101 0.80 -2.16 -10.66
CA SER A 101 -0.18 -1.11 -10.34
C SER A 101 0.16 -0.31 -9.08
N LEU A 102 0.88 -0.91 -8.12
CA LEU A 102 1.36 -0.23 -6.93
C LEU A 102 2.59 0.61 -7.25
N LEU A 103 3.47 0.09 -8.09
CA LEU A 103 4.65 0.80 -8.57
C LEU A 103 4.25 2.10 -9.27
N SER A 104 3.30 2.04 -10.22
CA SER A 104 2.85 3.23 -10.93
C SER A 104 2.28 4.25 -9.96
N ARG A 105 1.37 3.84 -9.07
CA ARG A 105 0.74 4.73 -8.08
C ARG A 105 1.74 5.47 -7.19
N ASN A 106 2.80 4.80 -6.75
CA ASN A 106 3.81 5.38 -5.87
C ASN A 106 4.91 6.14 -6.62
N ALA A 107 5.22 5.75 -7.87
CA ALA A 107 6.18 6.45 -8.72
C ALA A 107 5.66 7.80 -9.25
N LEU A 108 4.34 8.01 -9.28
CA LEU A 108 3.74 9.31 -9.59
C LEU A 108 4.18 10.41 -8.60
N VAL A 109 4.19 11.66 -9.06
CA VAL A 109 4.52 12.85 -8.23
C VAL A 109 3.72 12.88 -6.93
N LYS A 110 2.41 12.62 -6.99
CA LYS A 110 1.54 12.56 -5.80
C LYS A 110 1.90 11.41 -4.85
N GLY A 111 2.33 10.28 -5.40
CA GLY A 111 2.80 9.11 -4.64
C GLY A 111 4.10 9.42 -3.91
N ARG A 112 5.09 9.96 -4.62
CA ARG A 112 6.37 10.41 -4.06
C ARG A 112 6.18 11.44 -2.94
N ALA A 113 5.34 12.46 -3.17
CA ALA A 113 5.03 13.48 -2.17
C ALA A 113 4.41 12.86 -0.90
N ARG A 114 3.45 11.95 -1.05
CA ARG A 114 2.85 11.24 0.09
C ARG A 114 3.89 10.44 0.88
N LEU A 115 4.83 9.78 0.21
CA LEU A 115 5.90 9.02 0.87
C LEU A 115 6.86 9.96 1.61
N ALA A 116 7.22 11.10 1.02
CA ALA A 116 8.03 12.14 1.67
C ALA A 116 7.36 12.72 2.92
N THR A 117 6.06 13.06 2.86
CA THR A 117 5.32 13.54 4.04
C THR A 117 5.31 12.51 5.17
N ARG A 118 5.19 11.21 4.85
CA ARG A 118 5.25 10.15 5.86
C ARG A 118 6.64 10.00 6.46
N LEU A 119 7.70 10.28 5.69
CA LEU A 119 9.07 10.29 6.15
C LEU A 119 9.30 11.38 7.20
N GLU A 120 8.73 12.56 6.98
CA GLU A 120 8.85 13.70 7.91
C GLU A 120 7.97 13.56 9.16
N ALA A 121 6.79 12.93 9.04
CA ALA A 121 5.81 12.86 10.12
C ALA A 121 6.21 11.94 11.28
N THR A 122 7.14 11.00 11.10
CA THR A 122 7.45 9.97 12.10
C THR A 122 8.96 9.85 12.31
N ALA A 123 9.45 10.00 13.54
CA ALA A 123 10.89 9.86 13.82
C ALA A 123 11.45 8.47 13.42
N ASN A 124 10.61 7.42 13.51
CA ASN A 124 10.94 6.06 13.09
C ASN A 124 10.43 5.74 11.67
N ALA A 125 10.17 6.73 10.82
CA ALA A 125 9.51 6.51 9.52
C ALA A 125 10.28 5.59 8.57
N ARG A 126 11.61 5.53 8.71
CA ARG A 126 12.49 4.64 7.95
C ARG A 126 12.66 3.26 8.59
N ASP A 127 12.18 3.07 9.80
CA ASP A 127 12.33 1.80 10.51
C ASP A 127 11.58 0.72 9.74
N THR A 128 12.32 -0.31 9.36
CA THR A 128 11.85 -1.48 8.61
C THR A 128 10.86 -2.33 9.42
N ARG A 129 10.67 -1.98 10.71
CA ARG A 129 9.74 -2.64 11.61
C ARG A 129 8.29 -2.31 11.25
N ARG A 130 7.54 -3.37 11.00
CA ARG A 130 6.09 -3.32 10.72
C ARG A 130 5.38 -2.64 11.89
N ALA A 131 4.37 -1.82 11.61
CA ALA A 131 3.57 -1.17 12.65
C ALA A 131 3.01 -2.24 13.61
N HIS A 132 3.48 -2.22 14.85
CA HIS A 132 2.91 -3.05 15.91
C HIS A 132 1.58 -2.39 16.31
N ILE A 133 0.47 -2.98 15.87
CA ILE A 133 -0.85 -2.52 16.29
C ILE A 133 -1.06 -3.02 17.72
N VAL A 134 -0.86 -2.12 18.68
CA VAL A 134 -1.17 -2.39 20.08
C VAL A 134 -2.69 -2.38 20.22
N MET A 135 -3.26 -3.55 20.51
CA MET A 135 -4.72 -3.70 20.54
C MET A 135 -5.40 -2.90 21.67
N CYS A 136 -4.64 -2.45 22.66
CA CYS A 136 -5.13 -1.67 23.79
C CYS A 136 -4.09 -0.58 24.17
N PRO A 137 -4.07 0.57 23.48
CA PRO A 137 -3.10 1.64 23.77
C PRO A 137 -3.21 2.14 25.21
N ASP A 138 -4.42 2.14 25.78
CA ASP A 138 -4.65 2.55 27.17
C ASP A 138 -3.95 1.63 28.18
N VAL A 139 -3.92 0.32 27.90
CA VAL A 139 -3.27 -0.69 28.76
C VAL A 139 -1.75 -0.56 28.66
N GLU A 140 -1.21 -0.30 27.47
CA GLU A 140 0.22 -0.06 27.28
C GLU A 140 0.66 1.24 27.97
N HIS A 141 -0.13 2.31 27.87
CA HIS A 141 0.16 3.56 28.54
C HIS A 141 0.09 3.42 30.07
N ALA A 142 -0.92 2.70 30.60
CA ALA A 142 -1.00 2.40 32.03
C ALA A 142 0.19 1.54 32.51
N LEU A 143 0.63 0.58 31.70
CA LEU A 143 1.81 -0.24 31.97
C LEU A 143 3.09 0.59 32.00
N TRP A 144 3.24 1.52 31.05
CA TRP A 144 4.36 2.45 30.99
C TRP A 144 4.41 3.37 32.22
N LEU A 145 3.28 3.97 32.60
CA LEU A 145 3.17 4.79 33.81
C LEU A 145 3.49 3.98 35.08
N TRP A 146 3.04 2.73 35.16
CA TRP A 146 3.36 1.85 36.27
C TRP A 146 4.85 1.52 36.34
N HIS A 147 5.47 1.20 35.20
CA HIS A 147 6.91 0.96 35.09
C HIS A 147 7.72 2.16 35.59
N GLN A 148 7.37 3.37 35.14
CA GLN A 148 8.01 4.61 35.56
C GLN A 148 7.86 4.86 37.07
N SER A 149 6.69 4.56 37.65
CA SER A 149 6.47 4.66 39.10
C SER A 149 7.32 3.66 39.89
N MET A 150 7.62 2.49 39.32
CA MET A 150 8.46 1.46 39.96
C MET A 150 9.94 1.81 39.91
N GLU A 151 10.42 2.37 38.80
CA GLU A 151 11.78 2.90 38.68
C GLU A 151 12.03 4.06 39.65
N ALA A 152 11.06 4.97 39.80
CA ALA A 152 11.12 6.06 40.78
C ALA A 152 11.20 5.53 42.24
N ARG A 153 10.72 4.31 42.49
CA ARG A 153 10.81 3.62 43.79
C ARG A 153 12.06 2.74 43.91
N GLY A 154 12.97 2.78 42.94
CA GLY A 154 14.21 1.99 42.91
C GLY A 154 13.99 0.48 42.72
N LYS A 155 12.81 0.06 42.26
CA LYS A 155 12.49 -1.36 42.03
C LYS A 155 12.51 -1.65 40.53
N THR A 156 13.27 -2.64 40.10
CA THR A 156 13.25 -3.10 38.71
C THR A 156 12.00 -3.95 38.47
N PRO A 157 11.05 -3.50 37.64
CA PRO A 157 9.84 -4.27 37.36
C PRO A 157 10.22 -5.55 36.59
N SER A 158 9.83 -6.70 37.15
CA SER A 158 10.03 -8.01 36.53
C SER A 158 8.71 -8.57 35.98
N GLY A 159 8.78 -9.41 34.95
CA GLY A 159 7.59 -10.03 34.34
C GLY A 159 6.72 -10.80 35.34
N ALA A 160 7.30 -11.36 36.40
CA ALA A 160 6.55 -12.01 37.48
C ALA A 160 5.62 -11.03 38.23
N MET A 161 6.03 -9.76 38.37
CA MET A 161 5.26 -8.72 39.05
C MET A 161 4.06 -8.26 38.23
N LEU A 162 4.15 -8.35 36.90
CA LEU A 162 3.05 -8.05 35.99
C LEU A 162 1.97 -9.13 35.97
N VAL A 163 2.35 -10.38 36.22
CA VAL A 163 1.39 -11.50 36.28
C VAL A 163 0.67 -11.55 37.63
N ALA A 164 1.28 -11.02 38.69
CA ALA A 164 0.71 -11.02 40.04
C ALA A 164 -0.33 -9.91 40.29
N LYS A 165 -0.52 -8.98 39.34
CA LYS A 165 -1.40 -7.82 39.46
C LYS A 165 -2.66 -7.96 38.61
#